data_AF-A0A0W7X6I5-F1
#
_entry.id   AF-A0A0W7X6I5-F1
#
_cell.length_a   1.000
_cell.length_b   1.000
_cell.length_c   1.000
_cell.angle_alpha   90.00
_cell.angle_beta   90.00
_cell.angle_gamma   90.00
#
_symmetry.space_group_name_H-M   'P 1'
#
loop_
_entity.id
_entity.type
_entity.pdbx_description
1 polymer ?
#
loop_
_entity_poly.entity_id
_entity_poly.type
_entity_poly.pdbx_seq_one_letter_code
_entity_poly.pdbx_strand_id
1 'polypeptide(L)'
;MPYVTDRRASTQYDGSNVADVLAWLDGTYTVLSETETTLVLRDGEGTRKPIPTGGWLVRDANRSLVWYGSAAAYEERWVVVAP
;
A
#
# COMPACT_ATOMS: atom_id res chain seq x y z
N MET A 1 -8.95 7.55 18.52
CA MET A 1 -8.15 6.46 19.12
C MET A 1 -7.41 5.80 17.97
N PRO A 2 -6.07 5.74 17.98
CA PRO A 2 -5.33 5.07 16.90
C PRO A 2 -5.75 3.60 16.86
N TYR A 3 -6.00 3.07 15.67
CA TYR A 3 -6.31 1.66 15.50
C TYR A 3 -5.01 0.88 15.63
N VAL A 4 -4.71 0.41 16.83
CA VAL A 4 -3.64 -0.58 17.04
C VAL A 4 -4.17 -1.93 16.57
N THR A 5 -4.11 -2.16 15.27
CA THR A 5 -4.38 -3.47 14.67
C THR A 5 -3.06 -4.24 14.68
N ASP A 6 -3.07 -5.51 15.08
CA ASP A 6 -1.93 -6.43 14.85
C ASP A 6 -1.31 -6.16 13.49
N ARG A 7 0.02 -6.02 13.44
CA ARG A 7 0.78 -5.49 12.29
C ARG A 7 0.36 -6.17 11.00
N ARG A 8 -0.70 -5.65 10.38
CA ARG A 8 -1.10 -5.97 9.02
C ARG A 8 0.15 -5.70 8.20
N ALA A 9 0.57 -6.69 7.42
CA ALA A 9 1.76 -6.52 6.60
C ALA A 9 1.58 -5.23 5.81
N SER A 10 2.56 -4.34 5.92
CA SER A 10 2.59 -3.08 5.21
C SER A 10 3.87 -2.99 4.39
N THR A 11 3.79 -2.24 3.29
CA THR A 11 4.93 -1.88 2.47
C THR A 11 4.78 -0.43 2.03
N GLN A 12 5.91 0.24 1.79
CA GLN A 12 5.93 1.62 1.32
C GLN A 12 6.33 1.63 -0.15
N TYR A 13 5.63 2.44 -0.95
CA TYR A 13 6.04 2.72 -2.33
C TYR A 13 7.09 3.84 -2.32
N ASP A 14 8.31 3.58 -2.78
CA ASP A 14 9.41 4.56 -2.77
C ASP A 14 9.61 5.30 -4.10
N GLY A 15 8.76 5.02 -5.10
CA GLY A 15 8.87 5.62 -6.44
C GLY A 15 9.61 4.75 -7.45
N SER A 16 10.26 3.68 -7.00
CA SER A 16 11.10 2.80 -7.84
C SER A 16 10.91 1.30 -7.55
N ASN A 17 10.38 0.95 -6.38
CA ASN A 17 10.19 -0.42 -5.92
C ASN A 17 8.88 -1.08 -6.39
N VAL A 18 8.37 -0.71 -7.57
CA VAL A 18 7.09 -1.25 -8.08
C VAL A 18 7.11 -2.76 -8.19
N ALA A 19 8.19 -3.36 -8.69
CA ALA A 19 8.32 -4.81 -8.80
C ALA A 19 8.21 -5.51 -7.44
N ASP A 20 8.84 -4.95 -6.40
CA ASP A 20 8.78 -5.47 -5.04
C ASP A 20 7.38 -5.31 -4.44
N VAL A 21 6.72 -4.16 -4.67
CA VAL A 21 5.33 -3.92 -4.25
C VAL A 21 4.38 -4.90 -4.92
N LEU A 22 4.54 -5.17 -6.21
CA LEU A 22 3.71 -6.14 -6.94
C LEU A 22 3.93 -7.58 -6.49
N ALA A 23 5.19 -7.98 -6.30
CA ALA A 23 5.52 -9.30 -5.76
C ALA A 23 4.94 -9.47 -4.36
N TRP A 24 4.99 -8.41 -3.55
CA TRP A 24 4.37 -8.37 -2.23
C TRP A 24 2.82 -8.41 -2.29
N LEU A 25 2.21 -7.91 -3.36
CA LEU A 25 0.77 -8.00 -3.63
C LEU A 25 0.33 -9.31 -4.31
N ASP A 26 1.23 -10.29 -4.44
CA ASP A 26 0.94 -11.66 -4.88
C ASP A 26 0.26 -11.75 -6.26
N GLY A 27 0.53 -10.78 -7.15
CA GLY A 27 0.01 -10.76 -8.52
C GLY A 27 -1.49 -10.47 -8.66
N THR A 28 -2.19 -10.13 -7.59
CA THR A 28 -3.64 -9.82 -7.62
C THR A 28 -3.93 -8.47 -8.30
N TYR A 29 -2.91 -7.60 -8.39
CA TYR A 29 -3.03 -6.25 -8.90
C TYR A 29 -2.21 -6.08 -10.18
N THR A 30 -2.77 -5.34 -11.14
CA THR A 30 -2.07 -4.93 -12.36
C THR A 30 -1.62 -3.48 -12.25
N VAL A 31 -0.41 -3.16 -12.69
CA VAL A 31 0.01 -1.76 -12.86
C VAL A 31 -0.64 -1.19 -14.11
N LEU A 32 -1.37 -0.08 -13.95
CA LEU A 32 -1.93 0.67 -15.08
C LEU A 32 -0.99 1.79 -15.54
N SER A 33 -0.32 2.43 -14.58
CA SER A 33 0.58 3.54 -14.84
C SER A 33 1.55 3.66 -13.67
N GLU A 34 2.78 4.00 -14.00
CA GLU A 34 3.83 4.30 -13.05
C GLU A 34 4.46 5.63 -13.46
N THR A 35 4.52 6.55 -12.51
CA THR A 35 5.38 7.73 -12.57
C THR A 35 6.25 7.73 -11.32
N GLU A 36 7.37 8.47 -11.35
CA GLU A 36 8.24 8.69 -10.18
C GLU A 36 7.49 9.27 -8.97
N THR A 37 6.26 9.75 -9.18
CA THR A 37 5.41 10.40 -8.18
C THR A 37 4.18 9.59 -7.78
N THR A 38 3.72 8.63 -8.59
CA THR A 38 2.47 7.90 -8.34
C THR A 38 2.45 6.54 -9.04
N LEU A 39 2.14 5.50 -8.26
CA LEU A 39 1.81 4.16 -8.74
C LEU A 39 0.29 4.02 -8.86
N VAL A 40 -0.22 3.58 -10.01
CA VAL A 40 -1.65 3.30 -10.19
C VAL A 40 -1.86 1.80 -10.35
N LEU A 41 -2.45 1.18 -9.34
CA LEU A 41 -2.85 -0.22 -9.37
C LEU A 41 -4.30 -0.38 -9.82
N ARG A 42 -4.60 -1.51 -10.45
CA ARG A 42 -5.95 -1.98 -10.74
C ARG A 42 -6.17 -3.35 -10.12
N ASP A 43 -7.25 -3.49 -9.37
CA ASP A 43 -7.69 -4.81 -8.87
C ASP A 43 -8.50 -5.58 -9.93
N GLY A 44 -8.84 -6.84 -9.61
CA GLY A 44 -9.65 -7.70 -10.49
C GLY A 44 -11.06 -7.16 -10.78
N GLU A 45 -11.56 -6.22 -9.96
CA GLU A 45 -12.85 -5.55 -10.15
C GLU A 45 -12.75 -4.31 -11.05
N GLY A 46 -11.53 -3.90 -11.42
CA GLY A 46 -11.27 -2.74 -12.27
C GLY A 46 -11.11 -1.42 -11.51
N THR A 47 -11.13 -1.43 -10.18
CA THR A 47 -10.96 -0.24 -9.35
C THR A 47 -9.52 0.23 -9.40
N ARG A 48 -9.34 1.53 -9.65
CA ARG A 48 -8.03 2.19 -9.67
C ARG A 48 -7.63 2.62 -8.27
N LYS A 49 -6.39 2.36 -7.89
CA LYS A 49 -5.82 2.68 -6.59
C LYS A 49 -4.53 3.48 -6.79
N PRO A 50 -4.59 4.82 -6.75
CA PRO A 50 -3.41 5.66 -6.88
C PRO A 50 -2.67 5.73 -5.53
N ILE A 51 -1.40 5.34 -5.52
CA ILE A 51 -0.51 5.43 -4.37
C ILE A 51 0.59 6.46 -4.69
N PRO A 52 0.67 7.59 -3.96
CA PRO A 52 1.74 8.55 -4.15
C PRO A 52 3.08 7.96 -3.68
N THR A 53 4.19 8.48 -4.19
CA THR A 53 5.53 8.17 -3.68
C THR A 53 5.65 8.51 -2.19
N GLY A 54 6.26 7.62 -1.42
CA GLY A 54 6.26 7.63 0.04
C GLY A 54 4.95 7.16 0.68
N GLY A 55 3.96 6.79 -0.13
CA GLY A 55 2.68 6.25 0.31
C GLY A 55 2.81 4.82 0.82
N TRP A 56 1.87 4.43 1.68
CA TRP A 56 1.83 3.13 2.30
C TRP A 56 0.69 2.28 1.76
N LEU A 57 0.96 0.99 1.65
CA LEU A 57 0.00 -0.05 1.32
C LEU A 57 -0.10 -1.00 2.50
N VAL A 58 -1.33 -1.43 2.82
CA VAL A 58 -1.63 -2.34 3.92
C VAL A 58 -2.50 -3.47 3.39
N ARG A 59 -2.11 -4.71 3.69
CA ARG A 59 -2.85 -5.92 3.32
C ARG A 59 -3.35 -6.68 4.54
N ASP A 60 -4.40 -7.49 4.36
CA ASP A 60 -4.85 -8.43 5.39
C ASP A 60 -4.08 -9.77 5.33
N ALA A 61 -4.49 -10.73 6.18
CA ALA A 61 -3.90 -12.07 6.22
C ALA A 61 -4.14 -12.87 4.93
N ASN A 62 -5.16 -12.50 4.15
CA ASN A 62 -5.47 -13.08 2.84
C ASN A 62 -4.71 -12.37 1.70
N ARG A 63 -3.73 -11.51 2.04
CA ARG A 63 -2.89 -10.74 1.11
C ARG A 63 -3.68 -9.76 0.24
N SER A 64 -4.92 -9.45 0.61
CA SER A 64 -5.74 -8.46 -0.09
C SER A 64 -5.41 -7.05 0.38
N LEU A 65 -5.28 -6.10 -0.54
CA LEU A 65 -5.06 -4.69 -0.18
C LEU A 65 -6.33 -4.14 0.49
N VAL A 66 -6.21 -3.85 1.77
CA VAL A 66 -7.30 -3.32 2.62
C VAL A 66 -7.19 -1.82 2.83
N TRP A 67 -6.01 -1.26 2.61
CA TRP A 67 -5.81 0.19 2.69
C TRP A 67 -4.58 0.64 1.89
N TYR A 68 -4.64 1.88 1.40
CA TYR A 68 -3.50 2.60 0.84
C TYR A 68 -3.68 4.11 1.06
N GLY A 69 -2.58 4.85 1.11
CA GLY A 69 -2.61 6.31 1.28
C GLY A 69 -1.24 6.93 1.42
N SER A 70 -1.19 8.23 1.75
CA SER A 70 0.06 8.96 2.00
C SER A 70 0.71 8.54 3.33
N ALA A 71 2.00 8.86 3.50
CA ALA A 71 2.70 8.69 4.78
C ALA A 71 1.97 9.38 5.95
N ALA A 72 1.54 10.62 5.78
CA ALA A 72 0.81 11.34 6.82
C ALA A 72 -0.49 10.62 7.23
N ALA A 73 -1.28 10.17 6.26
CA ALA A 73 -2.52 9.44 6.52
C ALA A 73 -2.26 8.04 7.13
N TYR A 74 -1.09 7.46 6.87
CA TYR A 74 -0.67 6.22 7.50
C TYR A 74 -0.33 6.45 8.97
N GLU A 75 0.53 7.41 9.29
CA GLU A 75 0.92 7.76 10.67
C GLU A 75 -0.27 8.17 11.55
N GLU A 76 -1.27 8.86 10.99
CA GLU A 76 -2.51 9.19 11.71
C GLU A 76 -3.36 7.97 12.09
N ARG A 77 -3.31 6.91 11.26
CA ARG A 77 -4.14 5.71 11.41
C ARG A 77 -3.42 4.58 12.14
N TRP A 78 -2.10 4.48 11.95
CA TRP A 78 -1.23 3.45 12.49
C TRP A 78 -0.05 4.14 13.18
N VAL A 79 0.04 3.95 14.49
CA VAL A 79 1.20 4.40 15.25
C VAL A 79 2.19 3.24 15.31
N VAL A 80 3.44 3.47 14.91
CA VAL A 80 4.53 2.53 15.19
C VAL A 80 4.69 2.47 16.70
N VAL A 81 4.26 1.37 17.31
CA VAL A 81 4.57 1.10 18.72
C VAL A 81 6.04 0.72 18.75
N ALA A 82 6.90 1.69 19.08
CA ALA A 82 8.30 1.40 19.37
C ALA A 82 8.39 0.38 20.53
N PRO A 83 9.35 -0.56 20.50
CA PRO A 83 9.54 -1.56 21.56
C PRO A 83 9.86 -0.93 22.92
#